data_AF-A0A7S0G1R9-F1
#
_entry.id   AF-A0A7S0G1R9-F1
#
_cell.length_a   1.000
_cell.length_b   1.000
_cell.length_c   1.000
_cell.angle_alpha   90.00
_cell.angle_beta   90.00
_cell.angle_gamma   90.00
#
_symmetry.space_group_name_H-M   'P 1'
#
loop_
_entity.id
_entity.type
_entity.pdbx_description
1 polymer ?
#
loop_
_entity_poly.entity_id
_entity_poly.type
_entity_poly.pdbx_seq_one_letter_code
_entity_poly.pdbx_strand_id
1 'polypeptide(L)'
;PHHEHDLVLRQSQICKLVEFIDGFVDRHGLENVPVIIGGDMNGDHADPVCAHLRANCFVNSFVQVTGLEDVETHLNHRNERVFVDHIWYRKHVYGSPISGRVETDSSGSDDELRDTHLVPRDFIVKPQSEELQPWVDDFQLSDHRLVSITFEVARDQS
;
A
#
# COMPACT_ATOMS: atom_id res chain seq x y z
N PRO A 1 17.19 -1.55 23.22
CA PRO A 1 18.07 -2.28 22.28
C PRO A 1 17.27 -3.18 21.32
N HIS A 2 16.61 -2.59 20.31
CA HIS A 2 15.88 -3.32 19.25
C HIS A 2 15.71 -2.53 17.93
N HIS A 3 16.28 -1.33 17.76
CA HIS A 3 15.80 -0.44 16.69
C HIS A 3 16.57 -0.53 15.36
N GLU A 4 17.90 -0.62 15.36
CA GLU A 4 18.65 -0.53 14.10
C GLU A 4 18.68 -1.85 13.33
N HIS A 5 18.97 -2.97 14.00
CA HIS A 5 18.99 -4.28 13.32
C HIS A 5 17.61 -4.70 12.80
N ASP A 6 16.55 -4.36 13.54
CA ASP A 6 15.18 -4.63 13.11
C ASP A 6 14.79 -3.77 11.90
N LEU A 7 15.13 -2.48 11.92
CA LEU A 7 14.92 -1.59 10.78
C LEU A 7 15.66 -2.06 9.53
N VAL A 8 16.93 -2.47 9.64
CA VAL A 8 17.70 -3.00 8.50
C VAL A 8 17.06 -4.25 7.91
N LEU A 9 16.53 -5.14 8.76
CA LEU A 9 15.82 -6.34 8.31
C LEU A 9 14.50 -5.99 7.62
N ARG A 10 13.68 -5.12 8.20
CA ARG A 10 12.42 -4.64 7.58
C ARG A 10 12.67 -3.95 6.25
N GLN A 11 13.72 -3.12 6.16
CA GLN A 11 14.15 -2.51 4.90
C GLN A 11 14.55 -3.57 3.87
N SER A 12 15.33 -4.59 4.25
CA SER A 12 15.69 -5.68 3.32
C SER A 12 14.45 -6.46 2.86
N GLN A 13 13.47 -6.68 3.74
CA GLN A 13 12.22 -7.37 3.40
C GLN A 13 11.40 -6.59 2.39
N ILE A 14 11.22 -5.28 2.59
CA ILE A 14 10.44 -4.46 1.65
C ILE A 14 11.13 -4.33 0.29
N CYS A 15 12.47 -4.19 0.27
CA CYS A 15 13.22 -4.19 -0.99
C CYS A 15 12.99 -5.49 -1.77
N LYS A 16 13.10 -6.65 -1.10
CA LYS A 16 12.86 -7.96 -1.73
C LYS A 16 11.42 -8.13 -2.20
N LEU A 17 10.44 -7.59 -1.46
CA LEU A 17 9.04 -7.63 -1.87
C LEU A 17 8.82 -6.85 -3.17
N VAL A 18 9.37 -5.63 -3.26
CA VAL A 18 9.27 -4.81 -4.48
C VAL A 18 9.99 -5.47 -5.65
N GLU A 19 11.22 -5.95 -5.45
CA GLU A 19 11.97 -6.71 -6.48
C GLU A 19 11.21 -7.96 -6.96
N PHE A 20 10.55 -8.67 -6.05
CA PHE A 20 9.73 -9.81 -6.38
C PHE A 20 8.51 -9.42 -7.21
N ILE A 21 7.80 -8.36 -6.81
CA ILE A 21 6.62 -7.85 -7.52
C ILE A 21 7.01 -7.43 -8.94
N ASP A 22 8.06 -6.63 -9.09
CA ASP A 22 8.54 -6.18 -10.41
C ASP A 22 8.92 -7.36 -11.28
N GLY A 23 9.74 -8.29 -10.76
CA GLY A 23 10.09 -9.49 -11.50
C GLY A 23 8.89 -10.38 -11.83
N PHE A 24 7.85 -10.42 -10.97
CA PHE A 24 6.63 -11.17 -11.24
C PHE A 24 5.81 -10.51 -12.34
N VAL A 25 5.61 -9.20 -12.28
CA VAL A 25 4.91 -8.42 -13.31
C VAL A 25 5.58 -8.60 -14.66
N ASP A 26 6.90 -8.43 -14.73
CA ASP A 26 7.67 -8.52 -15.97
C ASP A 26 7.65 -9.95 -16.57
N ARG A 27 7.80 -10.98 -15.73
CA ARG A 27 7.80 -12.37 -16.21
C ARG A 27 6.45 -12.82 -16.76
N HIS A 28 5.36 -12.17 -16.34
CA HIS A 28 4.00 -12.57 -16.68
C HIS A 28 3.27 -11.56 -17.56
N GLY A 29 3.89 -10.44 -17.96
CA GLY A 29 3.27 -9.42 -18.81
C GLY A 29 2.06 -8.76 -18.14
N LEU A 30 2.20 -8.42 -16.86
CA LEU A 30 1.11 -7.85 -16.04
C LEU A 30 1.25 -6.34 -15.86
N GLU A 31 1.86 -5.64 -16.82
CA GLU A 31 2.23 -4.21 -16.70
C GLU A 31 1.02 -3.29 -16.56
N ASN A 32 -0.17 -3.75 -16.92
CA ASN A 32 -1.44 -3.02 -16.78
C ASN A 32 -2.31 -3.54 -15.63
N VAL A 33 -1.81 -4.50 -14.84
CA VAL A 33 -2.55 -5.04 -13.70
C VAL A 33 -2.22 -4.22 -12.45
N PRO A 34 -3.22 -3.64 -11.76
CA PRO A 34 -2.97 -2.88 -10.56
C PRO A 34 -2.37 -3.74 -9.44
N VAL A 35 -1.39 -3.18 -8.73
CA VAL A 35 -0.77 -3.82 -7.56
C VAL A 35 -1.22 -3.11 -6.29
N ILE A 36 -1.70 -3.88 -5.31
CA ILE A 36 -2.03 -3.42 -3.95
C ILE A 36 -1.16 -4.18 -2.97
N ILE A 37 -0.56 -3.46 -2.02
CA ILE A 37 0.19 -4.02 -0.88
C ILE A 37 -0.54 -3.60 0.39
N GLY A 38 -1.05 -4.57 1.15
CA GLY A 38 -1.61 -4.36 2.48
C GLY A 38 -0.79 -5.10 3.53
N GLY A 39 -0.56 -4.49 4.68
CA GLY A 39 0.05 -5.18 5.82
C GLY A 39 0.53 -4.26 6.92
N ASP A 40 0.91 -4.87 8.04
CA ASP A 40 1.61 -4.24 9.15
C ASP A 40 3.09 -4.04 8.77
N MET A 41 3.46 -2.79 8.51
CA MET A 41 4.82 -2.40 8.15
C MET A 41 5.71 -2.19 9.38
N ASN A 42 5.15 -2.21 10.60
CA ASN A 42 5.84 -1.93 11.86
C ASN A 42 6.56 -0.56 11.88
N GLY A 43 6.05 0.41 11.13
CA GLY A 43 6.57 1.78 11.10
C GLY A 43 5.58 2.70 10.41
N ASP A 44 5.57 3.96 10.82
CA ASP A 44 4.62 4.98 10.34
C ASP A 44 4.89 5.44 8.89
N HIS A 45 4.11 6.41 8.42
CA HIS A 45 4.26 6.96 7.07
C HIS A 45 5.68 7.51 6.77
N ALA A 46 6.39 8.00 7.78
CA ALA A 46 7.74 8.54 7.67
C ALA A 46 8.83 7.46 7.76
N ASP A 47 8.50 6.24 8.18
CA ASP A 47 9.43 5.12 8.28
C ASP A 47 10.14 4.83 6.94
N PRO A 48 11.44 4.49 6.94
CA PRO A 48 12.16 4.15 5.73
C PRO A 48 11.55 3.02 4.88
N VAL A 49 10.82 2.08 5.47
CA VAL A 49 10.06 1.04 4.75
C VAL A 49 8.98 1.69 3.87
N CYS A 50 8.22 2.61 4.45
CA CYS A 50 7.20 3.39 3.75
C CYS A 50 7.82 4.36 2.74
N ALA A 51 9.02 4.89 3.02
CA ALA A 51 9.78 5.70 2.05
C ALA A 51 10.22 4.88 0.83
N HIS A 52 10.63 3.61 1.01
CA HIS A 52 11.00 2.73 -0.09
C HIS A 52 9.81 2.42 -1.01
N LEU A 53 8.62 2.19 -0.45
CA LEU A 53 7.39 2.03 -1.24
C LEU A 53 7.08 3.28 -2.09
N ARG A 54 7.15 4.47 -1.47
CA ARG A 54 6.96 5.75 -2.19
C ARG A 54 7.95 5.95 -3.33
N ALA A 55 9.22 5.58 -3.12
CA ALA A 55 10.25 5.66 -4.15
C ALA A 55 9.98 4.72 -5.34
N ASN A 56 9.18 3.66 -5.15
CA ASN A 56 8.81 2.68 -6.18
C ASN A 56 7.37 2.85 -6.68
N CYS A 57 6.88 4.10 -6.72
CA CYS A 57 5.58 4.50 -7.26
C CYS A 57 4.36 3.94 -6.50
N PHE A 58 4.52 3.48 -5.26
CA PHE A 58 3.39 3.17 -4.40
C PHE A 58 2.90 4.41 -3.66
N VAL A 59 1.57 4.55 -3.59
CA VAL A 59 0.88 5.64 -2.88
C VAL A 59 0.09 5.04 -1.73
N ASN A 60 0.16 5.68 -0.56
CA ASN A 60 -0.59 5.25 0.61
C ASN A 60 -2.07 5.64 0.46
N SER A 61 -2.96 4.66 0.52
CA SER A 61 -4.40 4.88 0.30
C SER A 61 -5.05 5.75 1.38
N PHE A 62 -4.61 5.66 2.64
CA PHE A 62 -5.14 6.50 3.72
C PHE A 62 -4.84 7.98 3.46
N VAL A 63 -3.56 8.27 3.18
CA VAL A 63 -3.10 9.64 2.88
C VAL A 63 -3.81 10.19 1.66
N GLN A 64 -4.00 9.37 0.63
CA GLN A 64 -4.67 9.79 -0.60
C GLN A 64 -6.16 10.13 -0.39
N VAL A 65 -6.88 9.37 0.45
CA VAL A 65 -8.32 9.59 0.69
C VAL A 65 -8.57 10.72 1.68
N THR A 66 -7.77 10.81 2.74
CA THR A 66 -8.05 11.69 3.88
C THR A 66 -7.20 12.97 3.90
N GLY A 67 -6.05 12.97 3.23
CA GLY A 67 -5.03 14.00 3.36
C GLY A 67 -4.27 13.99 4.69
N LEU A 68 -4.53 13.01 5.57
CA LEU A 68 -3.87 12.85 6.85
C LEU A 68 -2.71 11.85 6.74
N GLU A 69 -1.69 12.01 7.59
CA GLU A 69 -0.51 11.14 7.62
C GLU A 69 -0.48 10.19 8.82
N ASP A 70 -1.46 10.28 9.72
CA ASP A 70 -1.51 9.50 10.96
C ASP A 70 -2.94 9.03 11.29
N VAL A 71 -3.05 7.76 11.68
CA VAL A 71 -4.24 7.14 12.24
C VAL A 71 -3.84 5.98 13.14
N GLU A 72 -4.45 5.91 14.32
CA GLU A 72 -4.20 4.80 15.24
C GLU A 72 -4.71 3.49 14.63
N THR A 73 -3.80 2.52 14.49
CA THR A 73 -4.11 1.17 14.00
C THR A 73 -3.71 0.08 14.98
N HIS A 74 -2.78 0.37 15.90
CA HIS A 74 -2.29 -0.60 16.88
C HIS A 74 -1.96 0.11 18.21
N LEU A 75 -2.18 -0.59 19.32
CA LEU A 75 -1.67 -0.22 20.64
C LEU A 75 -0.52 -1.15 20.98
N ASN A 76 0.71 -0.64 20.91
CA ASN A 76 1.88 -1.48 21.10
C ASN A 76 2.08 -1.91 22.56
N HIS A 77 3.02 -2.83 22.79
CA HIS A 77 3.39 -3.32 24.13
C HIS A 77 3.90 -2.25 25.11
N ARG A 78 4.10 -1.01 24.65
CA ARG A 78 4.47 0.17 25.46
C ARG A 78 3.28 1.09 25.74
N ASN A 79 2.07 0.68 25.37
CA ASN A 79 0.85 1.48 25.38
C ASN A 79 0.92 2.74 24.50
N GLU A 80 1.74 2.70 23.44
CA GLU A 80 1.79 3.77 22.44
C GLU A 80 0.82 3.44 21.30
N ARG A 81 0.08 4.45 20.87
CA ARG A 81 -0.86 4.40 19.74
C ARG A 81 -0.07 4.66 18.48
N VAL A 82 -0.07 3.71 17.55
CA VAL A 82 0.78 3.77 16.36
C VAL A 82 0.00 3.49 15.07
N PHE A 83 0.47 4.11 13.98
CA PHE A 83 0.02 3.83 12.62
C PHE A 83 1.02 2.89 11.96
N VAL A 84 0.70 1.60 11.85
CA VAL A 84 1.61 0.58 11.28
C VAL A 84 0.94 -0.27 10.21
N ASP A 85 -0.39 -0.36 10.22
CA ASP A 85 -1.18 -1.07 9.21
C ASP A 85 -1.46 -0.15 8.01
N HIS A 86 -0.82 -0.43 6.88
CA HIS A 86 -0.96 0.39 5.69
C HIS A 86 -1.51 -0.39 4.50
N ILE A 87 -2.28 0.32 3.67
CA ILE A 87 -2.67 -0.16 2.35
C ILE A 87 -2.10 0.80 1.32
N TRP A 88 -1.30 0.24 0.41
CA TRP A 88 -0.60 0.93 -0.65
C TRP A 88 -1.09 0.41 -1.99
N TYR A 89 -1.13 1.27 -2.99
CA TYR A 89 -1.39 0.87 -4.38
C TYR A 89 -0.36 1.49 -5.31
N ARG A 90 0.04 0.75 -6.35
CA ARG A 90 0.99 1.26 -7.33
C ARG A 90 0.27 2.21 -8.27
N LYS A 91 0.73 3.45 -8.35
CA LYS A 91 0.23 4.43 -9.32
C LYS A 91 0.90 4.14 -10.65
N HIS A 92 0.12 3.76 -11.67
CA HIS A 92 0.64 3.67 -13.04
C HIS A 92 1.13 5.05 -13.49
N VAL A 93 2.37 5.11 -13.98
CA VAL A 93 2.91 6.30 -14.63
C VAL A 93 2.81 6.09 -16.13
N TYR A 94 1.70 6.53 -16.72
CA TYR A 94 1.50 6.50 -18.17
C TYR A 94 2.66 7.18 -18.90
N GLY A 95 3.20 6.51 -19.92
CA GLY A 95 4.25 7.06 -20.78
C GLY A 95 5.68 7.05 -20.20
N SER A 96 5.88 6.54 -18.98
CA SER A 96 7.24 6.22 -18.52
C SER A 96 7.57 4.80 -18.97
N PRO A 97 8.66 4.57 -19.71
CA PRO A 97 9.09 3.21 -19.99
C PRO A 97 9.35 2.54 -18.63
N ILE A 98 8.55 1.54 -18.29
CA ILE A 98 8.97 0.52 -17.33
C ILE A 98 10.19 -0.11 -18.01
N SER A 99 11.37 0.36 -17.60
CA SER A 99 12.71 0.01 -18.09
C SER A 99 12.74 -0.97 -19.27
N GLY A 100 12.59 -0.45 -20.49
CA GLY A 100 13.07 -1.07 -21.72
C GLY A 100 12.26 -2.24 -22.28
N ARG A 101 11.23 -1.96 -23.09
CA ARG A 101 10.98 -2.76 -24.29
C ARG A 101 10.21 -2.03 -25.39
N VAL A 102 10.60 -2.42 -26.61
CA VAL A 102 10.14 -1.99 -27.93
C VAL A 102 8.72 -2.49 -28.19
N GLU A 103 7.90 -1.63 -28.80
CA GLU A 103 6.56 -1.94 -29.31
C GLU A 103 6.58 -3.24 -30.13
N THR A 104 5.84 -4.25 -29.68
CA THR A 104 5.48 -5.39 -30.52
C THR A 104 3.97 -5.44 -30.63
N ASP A 105 3.48 -5.32 -31.87
CA ASP A 105 2.09 -5.47 -32.25
C ASP A 105 1.54 -6.83 -31.81
N SER A 106 0.66 -6.84 -30.82
CA SER A 106 -0.16 -7.99 -30.47
C SER A 106 -1.62 -7.55 -30.37
N SER A 107 -2.37 -7.93 -31.40
CA SER A 107 -3.80 -7.68 -31.57
C SER A 107 -4.64 -8.53 -30.61
N GLY A 108 -5.45 -7.86 -29.78
CA GLY A 108 -6.79 -8.33 -29.44
C GLY A 108 -6.99 -9.03 -28.08
N SER A 109 -6.90 -8.26 -26.98
CA SER A 109 -7.72 -8.38 -25.74
C SER A 109 -7.16 -7.49 -24.62
N ASP A 110 -5.85 -7.21 -24.66
CA ASP A 110 -5.11 -6.56 -23.57
C ASP A 110 -5.18 -5.02 -23.61
N ASP A 111 -5.74 -4.45 -24.69
CA ASP A 111 -5.94 -2.99 -24.82
C ASP A 111 -6.98 -2.47 -23.82
N GLU A 112 -7.95 -3.27 -23.36
CA GLU A 112 -8.98 -2.78 -22.43
C GLU A 112 -8.47 -2.47 -21.01
N LEU A 113 -7.33 -3.05 -20.61
CA LEU A 113 -6.71 -2.80 -19.30
C LEU A 113 -5.70 -1.65 -19.33
N ARG A 114 -5.21 -1.28 -20.53
CA ARG A 114 -4.14 -0.28 -20.69
C ARG A 114 -4.52 1.09 -20.13
N ASP A 115 -5.81 1.41 -20.07
CA ASP A 115 -6.30 2.71 -19.59
C ASP A 115 -7.00 2.65 -18.23
N THR A 116 -6.88 1.54 -17.50
CA THR A 116 -7.52 1.40 -16.17
C THR A 116 -6.58 1.75 -15.02
N HIS A 117 -7.08 2.52 -14.05
CA HIS A 117 -6.35 2.84 -12.84
C HIS A 117 -7.21 2.76 -11.57
N LEU A 118 -6.57 2.45 -10.44
CA LEU A 118 -7.24 2.41 -9.15
C LEU A 118 -7.39 3.82 -8.58
N VAL A 119 -8.60 4.16 -8.16
CA VAL A 119 -8.92 5.38 -7.44
C VAL A 119 -9.41 4.99 -6.04
N PRO A 120 -8.66 5.27 -4.96
CA PRO A 120 -9.13 5.02 -3.61
C PRO A 120 -10.25 6.03 -3.28
N ARG A 121 -11.36 5.54 -2.72
CA ARG A 121 -12.57 6.34 -2.46
C ARG A 121 -12.91 6.50 -0.99
N ASP A 122 -12.78 5.44 -0.21
CA ASP A 122 -13.17 5.43 1.18
C ASP A 122 -12.23 4.57 2.00
N PHE A 123 -11.73 5.11 3.12
CA PHE A 123 -10.81 4.44 4.02
C PHE A 123 -11.40 4.41 5.42
N ILE A 124 -11.56 3.21 5.95
CA ILE A 124 -12.21 2.95 7.23
C ILE A 124 -11.23 2.27 8.17
N VAL A 125 -11.07 2.85 9.36
CA VAL A 125 -10.46 2.18 10.51
C VAL A 125 -11.55 1.90 11.53
N LYS A 126 -11.73 0.63 11.91
CA LYS A 126 -12.74 0.24 12.92
C LYS A 126 -12.11 -0.03 14.28
N PRO A 127 -12.81 0.32 15.39
CA PRO A 127 -14.10 1.02 15.44
C PRO A 127 -13.97 2.51 15.09
N GLN A 128 -15.00 3.05 14.44
CA GLN A 128 -15.07 4.46 13.98
C GLN A 128 -15.59 5.44 15.06
N SER A 129 -15.77 5.02 16.31
CA SER A 129 -16.43 5.89 17.31
C SER A 129 -15.62 7.16 17.59
N GLU A 130 -16.29 8.31 17.55
CA GLU A 130 -15.74 9.66 17.77
C GLU A 130 -15.20 9.89 19.18
N GLU A 131 -15.51 8.98 20.11
CA GLU A 131 -14.78 8.85 21.36
C GLU A 131 -13.80 7.71 21.20
N LEU A 132 -12.51 8.00 21.45
CA LEU A 132 -11.45 7.03 21.69
C LEU A 132 -11.85 6.16 22.88
N GLN A 133 -12.80 5.25 22.70
CA GLN A 133 -13.13 4.21 23.64
C GLN A 133 -11.80 3.54 24.00
N PRO A 134 -11.52 3.31 25.30
CA PRO A 134 -10.32 2.59 25.69
C PRO A 134 -10.25 1.31 24.86
N TRP A 135 -9.05 0.98 24.35
CA TRP A 135 -8.82 -0.23 23.56
C TRP A 135 -9.54 -1.38 24.26
N VAL A 136 -10.66 -1.82 23.68
CA VAL A 136 -11.64 -2.58 24.46
C VAL A 136 -10.95 -3.87 24.88
N ASP A 137 -10.85 -4.14 26.17
CA ASP A 137 -10.27 -5.41 26.68
C ASP A 137 -10.99 -6.64 26.09
N ASP A 138 -12.20 -6.45 25.56
CA ASP A 138 -13.02 -7.45 24.87
C ASP A 138 -12.74 -7.61 23.36
N PHE A 139 -11.75 -6.89 22.77
CA PHE A 139 -11.28 -7.16 21.41
C PHE A 139 -10.43 -8.44 21.38
N GLN A 140 -11.05 -9.58 21.69
CA GLN A 140 -10.39 -10.89 21.82
C GLN A 140 -9.86 -11.49 20.51
N LEU A 141 -9.94 -10.75 19.39
CA LEU A 141 -9.59 -11.24 18.05
C LEU A 141 -8.25 -10.69 17.53
N SER A 142 -7.87 -9.46 17.90
CA SER A 142 -6.63 -8.81 17.44
C SER A 142 -6.29 -7.60 18.29
N ASP A 143 -4.99 -7.36 18.48
CA ASP A 143 -4.39 -6.13 19.00
C ASP A 143 -4.17 -5.07 17.90
N HIS A 144 -4.66 -5.31 16.69
CA HIS A 144 -4.73 -4.33 15.59
C HIS A 144 -6.18 -4.00 15.22
N ARG A 145 -6.42 -2.75 14.86
CA ARG A 145 -7.69 -2.28 14.30
C ARG A 145 -7.84 -2.79 12.88
N LEU A 146 -9.08 -3.08 12.49
CA LEU A 146 -9.39 -3.40 11.11
C LEU A 146 -9.23 -2.15 10.24
N VAL A 147 -8.41 -2.27 9.20
CA VAL A 147 -8.23 -1.26 8.17
C VAL A 147 -8.87 -1.75 6.87
N SER A 148 -9.68 -0.91 6.24
CA SER A 148 -10.38 -1.22 4.99
C SER A 148 -10.32 -0.04 4.02
N ILE A 149 -10.14 -0.34 2.73
CA ILE A 149 -10.18 0.64 1.64
C ILE A 149 -11.13 0.17 0.54
N THR A 150 -11.87 1.10 -0.04
CA THR A 150 -12.62 0.87 -1.28
C THR A 150 -11.88 1.50 -2.45
N PHE A 151 -11.57 0.70 -3.46
CA PHE A 151 -11.05 1.19 -4.74
C PHE A 151 -12.15 1.16 -5.81
N GLU A 152 -12.20 2.21 -6.61
CA GLU A 152 -12.90 2.23 -7.88
C GLU A 152 -11.88 1.98 -9.00
N VAL A 153 -12.26 1.18 -10.00
CA VAL A 153 -11.49 1.04 -11.23
C VAL A 153 -11.99 2.10 -12.21
N ALA A 154 -11.18 3.14 -12.42
CA ALA A 154 -11.47 4.19 -13.38
C ALA A 154 -10.84 3.88 -14.74
N ARG A 155 -11.35 4.50 -15.80
CA ARG A 155 -10.78 4.48 -17.14
C ARG A 155 -10.45 5.90 -17.57
N ASP A 156 -9.26 6.10 -18.13
CA ASP A 156 -8.93 7.36 -18.76
C ASP A 156 -9.77 7.51 -20.04
N GLN A 157 -10.48 8.64 -20.17
CA GLN A 157 -11.25 8.92 -21.39
C GLN A 157 -10.29 9.45 -22.45
N SER A 158 -10.19 8.72 -23.58
CA SER A 158 -9.48 9.12 -24.79
C SER A 158 -10.05 10.39 -25.43
#